data_AF-A0A4R8ZHP3-F1
#
_entry.id   AF-A0A4R8ZHP3-F1
#
_cell.length_a   1.000
_cell.length_b   1.000
_cell.length_c   1.000
_cell.angle_alpha   90.00
_cell.angle_beta   90.00
_cell.angle_gamma   90.00
#
_symmetry.space_group_name_H-M   'P 1'
#
loop_
_entity.id
_entity.type
_entity.pdbx_description
1 polymer ?
#
loop_
_entity_poly.entity_id
_entity_poly.type
_entity_poly.pdbx_seq_one_letter_code
_entity_poly.pdbx_strand_id
1 'polypeptide(L)'
;MRGLIKISAANVTIKNSIIRGRTMTGPGALINNLGGYSNLTITDTELFPTIASPHANGIYGYNFTATRLNIHNVIDGIHITGSNALIQKSWIHDHMHYLNDPNQGGSPSHDDSIQVQSGNNVKVIGNRLTDSHSAAVQITQDRGVVSNFVYTNNYANNGACTVNIAEKTYGPLKGTIITDNKFGRDTKVANCAVIAKTTTIIDFQRNYYTDNSIVTIKKG
;
A
#
# COMPACT_ATOMS: atom_id res chain seq x y z
N MET A 1 -7.96 -15.89 -14.08
CA MET A 1 -9.36 -15.63 -13.69
C MET A 1 -9.82 -14.30 -14.31
N ARG A 2 -11.09 -14.18 -14.67
CA ARG A 2 -11.71 -12.90 -15.07
C ARG A 2 -12.83 -12.57 -14.08
N GLY A 3 -12.79 -11.40 -13.47
CA GLY A 3 -13.74 -11.00 -12.43
C GLY A 3 -13.04 -10.53 -11.15
N LEU A 4 -13.83 -10.45 -10.08
CA LEU A 4 -13.38 -10.04 -8.74
C LEU A 4 -13.46 -11.24 -7.80
N ILE A 5 -12.54 -11.34 -6.85
CA ILE A 5 -12.51 -12.42 -5.86
C ILE A 5 -13.00 -11.89 -4.52
N LYS A 6 -14.03 -12.51 -3.98
CA LYS A 6 -14.44 -12.31 -2.58
C LYS A 6 -14.01 -13.51 -1.76
N ILE A 7 -13.22 -13.27 -0.71
CA ILE A 7 -12.84 -14.30 0.24
C ILE A 7 -13.99 -14.48 1.24
N SER A 8 -14.38 -15.73 1.47
CA SER A 8 -15.52 -16.09 2.34
C SER A 8 -15.24 -17.29 3.24
N ALA A 9 -13.97 -17.66 3.39
CA ALA A 9 -13.51 -18.77 4.22
C ALA A 9 -12.06 -18.53 4.66
N ALA A 10 -11.66 -19.16 5.76
CA ALA A 10 -10.28 -19.18 6.23
C ALA A 10 -9.40 -20.12 5.38
N ASN A 11 -8.09 -19.94 5.47
CA ASN A 11 -7.06 -20.79 4.82
C ASN A 11 -7.18 -20.85 3.29
N VAL A 12 -7.73 -19.82 2.67
CA VAL A 12 -7.79 -19.72 1.20
C VAL A 12 -6.40 -19.43 0.66
N THR A 13 -6.02 -20.15 -0.41
CA THR A 13 -4.77 -19.91 -1.15
C THR A 13 -5.08 -19.54 -2.58
N ILE A 14 -4.51 -18.44 -3.05
CA ILE A 14 -4.47 -18.01 -4.44
C ILE A 14 -3.00 -18.05 -4.86
N LYS A 15 -2.65 -18.82 -5.89
CA LYS A 15 -1.26 -18.95 -6.34
C LYS A 15 -1.14 -19.11 -7.85
N ASN A 16 0.00 -18.69 -8.41
CA ASN A 16 0.38 -18.92 -9.80
C ASN A 16 -0.72 -18.50 -10.78
N SER A 17 -1.25 -17.29 -10.58
CA SER A 17 -2.49 -16.87 -11.21
C SER A 17 -2.36 -15.48 -11.84
N ILE A 18 -3.22 -15.22 -12.82
CA ILE A 18 -3.48 -13.87 -13.32
C ILE A 18 -4.94 -13.54 -13.02
N ILE A 19 -5.18 -12.46 -12.28
CA ILE A 19 -6.50 -11.96 -11.94
C ILE A 19 -6.75 -10.72 -12.79
N ARG A 20 -7.64 -10.86 -13.76
CA ARG A 20 -8.06 -9.76 -14.63
C ARG A 20 -9.42 -9.25 -14.17
N GLY A 21 -9.47 -8.05 -13.59
CA GLY A 21 -10.71 -7.44 -13.15
C GLY A 21 -11.72 -7.31 -14.29
N ARG A 22 -13.01 -7.52 -14.02
CA ARG A 22 -14.08 -7.20 -14.99
C ARG A 22 -14.28 -5.69 -15.09
N THR A 23 -15.11 -5.23 -16.03
CA THR A 23 -15.60 -3.85 -16.04
C THR A 23 -16.23 -3.50 -14.69
N MET A 24 -15.79 -2.39 -14.09
CA MET A 24 -16.21 -1.92 -12.78
C MET A 24 -17.14 -0.72 -12.93
N THR A 25 -18.26 -0.74 -12.22
CA THR A 25 -19.30 0.31 -12.23
C THR A 25 -19.35 1.09 -10.91
N GLY A 26 -18.36 0.88 -10.05
CA GLY A 26 -18.22 1.48 -8.73
C GLY A 26 -16.99 0.92 -8.03
N PRO A 27 -16.45 1.63 -7.01
CA PRO A 27 -15.19 1.26 -6.34
C PRO A 27 -15.18 -0.18 -5.85
N GLY A 28 -14.07 -0.88 -6.06
CA GLY A 28 -13.89 -2.23 -5.57
C GLY A 28 -12.46 -2.73 -5.67
N ALA A 29 -12.23 -3.90 -5.11
CA ALA A 29 -10.95 -4.58 -5.14
C ALA A 29 -10.99 -5.82 -6.04
N LEU A 30 -9.88 -6.10 -6.72
CA LEU A 30 -9.67 -7.35 -7.45
C LEU A 30 -9.70 -8.57 -6.51
N ILE A 31 -9.15 -8.42 -5.30
CA ILE A 31 -9.30 -9.39 -4.20
C ILE A 31 -9.84 -8.67 -2.97
N ASN A 32 -10.92 -9.19 -2.39
CA ASN A 32 -11.56 -8.63 -1.22
C ASN A 32 -11.60 -9.64 -0.08
N ASN A 33 -10.89 -9.34 1.01
CA ASN A 33 -10.95 -10.00 2.31
C ASN A 33 -11.37 -9.03 3.42
N LEU A 34 -12.31 -8.12 3.16
CA LEU A 34 -12.87 -7.21 4.18
C LEU A 34 -13.60 -7.97 5.31
N GLY A 35 -14.05 -9.20 5.05
CA GLY A 35 -14.58 -10.11 6.07
C GLY A 35 -13.53 -10.58 7.07
N GLY A 36 -12.24 -10.36 6.83
CA GLY A 36 -11.17 -10.66 7.78
C GLY A 36 -10.89 -12.15 7.96
N TYR A 37 -11.25 -13.00 6.99
CA TYR A 37 -10.99 -14.43 7.09
C TYR A 37 -9.50 -14.71 7.21
N SER A 38 -9.14 -15.60 8.13
CA SER A 38 -7.77 -15.84 8.52
C SER A 38 -6.98 -16.62 7.47
N ASN A 39 -5.65 -16.44 7.50
CA ASN A 39 -4.68 -17.23 6.74
C ASN A 39 -4.90 -17.18 5.22
N LEU A 40 -5.36 -16.05 4.69
CA LEU A 40 -5.37 -15.85 3.24
C LEU A 40 -3.93 -15.77 2.73
N THR A 41 -3.58 -16.63 1.78
CA THR A 41 -2.28 -16.60 1.12
C THR A 41 -2.45 -16.27 -0.36
N ILE A 42 -1.72 -15.26 -0.83
CA ILE A 42 -1.69 -14.83 -2.23
C ILE A 42 -0.23 -14.85 -2.65
N THR A 43 0.14 -15.65 -3.64
CA THR A 43 1.56 -15.83 -4.00
C THR A 43 1.75 -15.97 -5.51
N ASP A 44 2.81 -15.40 -6.07
CA ASP A 44 3.14 -15.55 -7.50
C ASP A 44 1.94 -15.21 -8.39
N THR A 45 1.30 -14.08 -8.13
CA THR A 45 0.03 -13.71 -8.76
C THR A 45 0.08 -12.29 -9.31
N GLU A 46 -0.41 -12.14 -10.53
CA GLU A 46 -0.55 -10.86 -11.22
C GLU A 46 -1.99 -10.34 -11.12
N LEU A 47 -2.15 -9.05 -10.84
CA LEU A 47 -3.42 -8.39 -10.61
C LEU A 47 -3.51 -7.08 -11.41
N PHE A 48 -4.51 -6.99 -12.29
CA PHE A 48 -4.84 -5.77 -13.04
C PHE A 48 -6.28 -5.81 -13.56
N PRO A 49 -6.93 -4.66 -13.81
CA PRO A 49 -8.25 -4.65 -14.44
C PRO A 49 -8.16 -4.90 -15.95
N THR A 50 -9.17 -5.53 -16.54
CA THR A 50 -9.23 -5.72 -18.02
C THR A 50 -9.41 -4.39 -18.75
N ILE A 51 -10.03 -3.40 -18.10
CA ILE A 51 -10.30 -2.07 -18.63
C ILE A 51 -9.88 -1.07 -17.55
N ALA A 52 -9.11 -0.05 -17.93
CA ALA A 52 -8.76 1.04 -17.04
C ALA A 52 -10.01 1.66 -16.41
N SER A 53 -9.99 1.88 -15.10
CA SER A 53 -11.16 2.35 -14.36
C SER A 53 -10.76 3.07 -13.07
N PRO A 54 -11.33 4.25 -12.77
CA PRO A 54 -11.09 4.92 -11.49
C PRO A 54 -11.58 4.11 -10.28
N HIS A 55 -12.32 3.03 -10.51
CA HIS A 55 -12.88 2.18 -9.47
C HIS A 55 -12.01 0.98 -9.08
N ALA A 56 -10.97 0.68 -9.87
CA ALA A 56 -10.22 -0.56 -9.76
C ALA A 56 -9.06 -0.45 -8.77
N ASN A 57 -9.17 -1.17 -7.66
CA ASN A 57 -8.12 -1.30 -6.65
C ASN A 57 -7.63 -2.75 -6.58
N GLY A 58 -6.43 -3.00 -6.10
CA GLY A 58 -5.87 -4.35 -6.03
C GLY A 58 -6.51 -5.20 -4.92
N ILE A 59 -6.04 -5.08 -3.69
CA ILE A 59 -6.45 -5.94 -2.56
C ILE A 59 -7.03 -5.12 -1.42
N TYR A 60 -8.23 -5.46 -0.94
CA TYR A 60 -8.80 -4.88 0.28
C TYR A 60 -8.89 -5.93 1.38
N GLY A 61 -8.48 -5.61 2.62
CA GLY A 61 -8.74 -6.43 3.80
C GLY A 61 -7.56 -6.55 4.76
N TYR A 62 -7.50 -7.67 5.48
CA TYR A 62 -6.48 -7.97 6.49
C TYR A 62 -6.38 -9.50 6.71
N ASN A 63 -5.55 -9.96 7.65
CA ASN A 63 -5.26 -11.39 7.89
C ASN A 63 -4.75 -12.15 6.65
N PHE A 64 -3.81 -11.55 5.91
CA PHE A 64 -3.27 -12.14 4.69
C PHE A 64 -1.74 -12.06 4.57
N THR A 65 -1.19 -12.97 3.78
CA THR A 65 0.18 -12.91 3.27
C THR A 65 0.16 -12.78 1.74
N ALA A 66 0.75 -11.71 1.23
CA ALA A 66 0.93 -11.40 -0.18
C ALA A 66 2.43 -11.50 -0.52
N THR A 67 2.82 -12.43 -1.38
CA THR A 67 4.23 -12.71 -1.70
C THR A 67 4.46 -12.75 -3.20
N ARG A 68 5.45 -11.98 -3.70
CA ARG A 68 5.80 -11.97 -5.14
C ARG A 68 4.59 -11.67 -6.03
N LEU A 69 3.82 -10.65 -5.65
CA LEU A 69 2.73 -10.17 -6.47
C LEU A 69 3.25 -9.18 -7.51
N ASN A 70 2.60 -9.15 -8.66
CA ASN A 70 2.71 -8.09 -9.66
C ASN A 70 1.36 -7.36 -9.71
N ILE A 71 1.25 -6.18 -9.11
CA ILE A 71 0.00 -5.40 -9.09
C ILE A 71 0.21 -4.15 -9.92
N HIS A 72 -0.58 -3.97 -10.97
CA HIS A 72 -0.42 -2.83 -11.87
C HIS A 72 -1.73 -2.35 -12.48
N ASN A 73 -1.72 -1.11 -12.98
CA ASN A 73 -2.87 -0.44 -13.58
C ASN A 73 -4.11 -0.46 -12.66
N VAL A 74 -3.91 -0.26 -11.36
CA VAL A 74 -4.95 -0.05 -10.35
C VAL A 74 -4.80 1.37 -9.78
N ILE A 75 -5.84 1.89 -9.12
CA ILE A 75 -5.79 3.15 -8.36
C ILE A 75 -4.96 2.91 -7.10
N ASP A 76 -5.53 2.25 -6.10
CA ASP A 76 -4.78 1.79 -4.93
C ASP A 76 -4.35 0.33 -5.10
N GLY A 77 -3.10 0.03 -4.75
CA GLY A 77 -2.56 -1.32 -4.79
C GLY A 77 -3.18 -2.21 -3.73
N ILE A 78 -3.00 -1.86 -2.45
CA ILE A 78 -3.48 -2.65 -1.31
C ILE A 78 -4.03 -1.74 -0.21
N HIS A 79 -5.30 -1.93 0.17
CA HIS A 79 -5.89 -1.33 1.36
C HIS A 79 -5.96 -2.31 2.53
N ILE A 80 -5.24 -1.95 3.59
CA ILE A 80 -5.18 -2.68 4.84
C ILE A 80 -6.13 -2.04 5.84
N THR A 81 -7.16 -2.78 6.24
CA THR A 81 -8.24 -2.29 7.10
C THR A 81 -8.30 -3.03 8.44
N GLY A 82 -7.20 -3.66 8.85
CA GLY A 82 -7.10 -4.49 10.04
C GLY A 82 -5.72 -5.13 10.21
N SER A 83 -5.62 -6.08 11.13
CA SER A 83 -4.33 -6.63 11.61
C SER A 83 -3.77 -7.78 10.75
N ASN A 84 -2.51 -8.11 10.99
CA ASN A 84 -1.82 -9.30 10.45
C ASN A 84 -1.78 -9.34 8.92
N ALA A 85 -1.18 -8.32 8.32
CA ALA A 85 -0.94 -8.25 6.89
C ALA A 85 0.57 -8.30 6.63
N LEU A 86 1.01 -9.25 5.80
CA LEU A 86 2.39 -9.33 5.31
C LEU A 86 2.39 -9.14 3.79
N ILE A 87 3.06 -8.10 3.31
CA ILE A 87 3.29 -7.82 1.90
C ILE A 87 4.80 -7.93 1.68
N GLN A 88 5.23 -8.88 0.87
CA GLN A 88 6.66 -9.11 0.68
C GLN A 88 7.05 -9.45 -0.75
N LYS A 89 8.25 -9.02 -1.13
CA LYS A 89 8.89 -9.36 -2.42
C LYS A 89 8.01 -9.08 -3.64
N SER A 90 7.09 -8.14 -3.53
CA SER A 90 6.10 -7.81 -4.55
C SER A 90 6.48 -6.53 -5.29
N TRP A 91 5.96 -6.38 -6.50
CA TRP A 91 6.05 -5.15 -7.28
C TRP A 91 4.67 -4.55 -7.47
N ILE A 92 4.48 -3.31 -7.00
CA ILE A 92 3.26 -2.53 -7.16
C ILE A 92 3.64 -1.27 -7.94
N HIS A 93 3.05 -1.07 -9.11
CA HIS A 93 3.52 -0.08 -10.08
C HIS A 93 2.46 0.28 -11.13
N ASP A 94 2.80 1.19 -12.05
CA ASP A 94 1.92 1.66 -13.12
C ASP A 94 0.52 2.03 -12.61
N HIS A 95 0.46 2.78 -11.51
CA HIS A 95 -0.79 3.23 -10.92
C HIS A 95 -1.60 4.04 -11.92
N MET A 96 -2.91 3.79 -11.96
CA MET A 96 -3.82 4.68 -12.69
C MET A 96 -3.98 5.98 -11.90
N HIS A 97 -3.96 7.09 -12.63
CA HIS A 97 -4.17 8.41 -12.05
C HIS A 97 -5.09 9.22 -12.95
N TYR A 98 -6.23 9.65 -12.42
CA TYR A 98 -7.16 10.53 -13.11
C TYR A 98 -7.08 11.92 -12.51
N LEU A 99 -6.94 12.96 -13.33
CA LEU A 99 -6.96 14.35 -12.83
C LEU A 99 -8.36 14.78 -12.35
N ASN A 100 -9.41 14.12 -12.87
CA ASN A 100 -10.79 14.31 -12.46
C ASN A 100 -11.38 12.94 -12.13
N ASP A 101 -11.21 12.49 -10.89
CA ASP A 101 -11.69 11.19 -10.42
C ASP A 101 -13.09 11.34 -9.81
N PRO A 102 -14.12 10.67 -10.36
CA PRO A 102 -15.47 10.73 -9.82
C PRO A 102 -15.56 10.18 -8.38
N ASN A 103 -14.68 9.25 -7.98
CA ASN A 103 -14.65 8.71 -6.63
C ASN A 103 -14.03 9.68 -5.63
N GLN A 104 -13.36 10.73 -6.11
CA GLN A 104 -12.80 11.83 -5.32
C GLN A 104 -13.55 13.14 -5.55
N GLY A 105 -14.83 13.07 -5.93
CA GLY A 105 -15.68 14.25 -6.14
C GLY A 105 -15.20 15.18 -7.26
N GLY A 106 -14.49 14.63 -8.26
CA GLY A 106 -13.91 15.40 -9.37
C GLY A 106 -12.52 15.95 -9.10
N SER A 107 -11.92 15.69 -7.94
CA SER A 107 -10.50 15.98 -7.69
C SER A 107 -9.59 14.86 -8.23
N PRO A 108 -8.25 15.06 -8.28
CA PRO A 108 -7.35 14.01 -8.74
C PRO A 108 -7.44 12.72 -7.91
N SER A 109 -7.20 11.57 -8.54
CA SER A 109 -7.16 10.27 -7.89
C SER A 109 -6.19 10.26 -6.70
N HIS A 110 -6.59 9.52 -5.67
CA HIS A 110 -5.69 9.09 -4.61
C HIS A 110 -5.18 7.71 -4.97
N ASP A 111 -3.89 7.55 -5.22
CA ASP A 111 -3.29 6.30 -5.72
C ASP A 111 -2.09 5.85 -4.89
N ASP A 112 -2.37 5.14 -3.80
CA ASP A 112 -1.35 4.57 -2.93
C ASP A 112 -0.95 3.16 -3.39
N SER A 113 0.34 2.82 -3.34
CA SER A 113 0.71 1.41 -3.49
C SER A 113 0.19 0.57 -2.32
N ILE A 114 0.27 1.10 -1.10
CA ILE A 114 -0.29 0.48 0.11
C ILE A 114 -0.89 1.57 1.01
N GLN A 115 -2.20 1.49 1.27
CA GLN A 115 -2.86 2.32 2.30
C GLN A 115 -3.14 1.49 3.56
N VAL A 116 -2.83 2.02 4.74
CA VAL A 116 -3.12 1.42 6.05
C VAL A 116 -4.10 2.30 6.82
N GLN A 117 -5.33 1.83 6.99
CA GLN A 117 -6.40 2.58 7.65
C GLN A 117 -6.59 2.18 9.12
N SER A 118 -6.16 0.98 9.50
CA SER A 118 -6.11 0.47 10.88
C SER A 118 -5.33 -0.84 10.90
N GLY A 119 -4.88 -1.27 12.09
CA GLY A 119 -4.37 -2.62 12.30
C GLY A 119 -3.14 -2.71 13.19
N ASN A 120 -2.91 -3.92 13.70
CA ASN A 120 -1.69 -4.28 14.40
C ASN A 120 -0.89 -5.28 13.55
N ASN A 121 0.44 -5.23 13.60
CA ASN A 121 1.32 -6.19 12.93
C ASN A 121 1.12 -6.18 11.40
N VAL A 122 1.48 -5.06 10.79
CA VAL A 122 1.50 -4.86 9.33
C VAL A 122 2.94 -4.78 8.87
N LYS A 123 3.33 -5.62 7.92
CA LYS A 123 4.73 -5.78 7.47
C LYS A 123 4.82 -5.61 5.95
N VAL A 124 5.70 -4.72 5.52
CA VAL A 124 6.00 -4.43 4.11
C VAL A 124 7.50 -4.64 3.90
N ILE A 125 7.87 -5.77 3.29
CA ILE A 125 9.25 -6.28 3.30
C ILE A 125 9.77 -6.61 1.91
N GLY A 126 10.89 -6.02 1.48
CA GLY A 126 11.55 -6.48 0.26
C GLY A 126 10.80 -6.16 -1.04
N ASN A 127 9.88 -5.19 -1.03
CA ASN A 127 9.04 -4.85 -2.17
C ASN A 127 9.70 -3.80 -3.07
N ARG A 128 9.21 -3.71 -4.30
CA ARG A 128 9.43 -2.60 -5.23
C ARG A 128 8.11 -1.83 -5.37
N LEU A 129 8.07 -0.56 -5.00
CA LEU A 129 6.87 0.28 -5.06
C LEU A 129 7.15 1.51 -5.91
N THR A 130 6.51 1.68 -7.06
CA THR A 130 6.79 2.78 -7.99
C THR A 130 5.51 3.40 -8.54
N ASP A 131 5.64 4.61 -9.09
CA ASP A 131 4.62 5.28 -9.91
C ASP A 131 3.31 5.68 -9.20
N SER A 132 3.20 5.48 -7.89
CA SER A 132 2.14 6.12 -7.08
C SER A 132 2.28 7.65 -7.14
N HIS A 133 1.19 8.40 -7.30
CA HIS A 133 1.20 9.87 -7.24
C HIS A 133 0.90 10.40 -5.83
N SER A 134 0.19 9.63 -5.01
CA SER A 134 -0.10 9.93 -3.60
C SER A 134 1.05 9.49 -2.69
N ALA A 135 1.25 8.19 -2.48
CA ALA A 135 2.37 7.64 -1.72
C ALA A 135 2.62 6.17 -2.07
N ALA A 136 3.85 5.70 -1.92
CA ALA A 136 4.10 4.25 -1.96
C ALA A 136 3.49 3.58 -0.71
N VAL A 137 3.54 4.24 0.44
CA VAL A 137 2.81 3.82 1.65
C VAL A 137 2.14 5.03 2.29
N GLN A 138 0.82 4.96 2.43
CA GLN A 138 0.03 5.93 3.17
C GLN A 138 -0.59 5.28 4.41
N ILE A 139 -0.17 5.71 5.60
CA ILE A 139 -0.87 5.36 6.83
C ILE A 139 -1.81 6.51 7.15
N THR A 140 -3.12 6.28 7.07
CA THR A 140 -4.12 7.30 7.37
C THR A 140 -4.70 7.17 8.75
N GLN A 141 -4.78 5.97 9.33
CA GLN A 141 -5.59 5.72 10.54
C GLN A 141 -7.06 6.16 10.38
N ASP A 142 -7.70 5.99 9.21
CA ASP A 142 -9.10 6.42 9.03
C ASP A 142 -10.13 5.54 9.75
N ARG A 143 -9.75 4.33 10.16
CA ARG A 143 -10.65 3.33 10.77
C ARG A 143 -10.26 2.94 12.19
N GLY A 144 -9.07 3.30 12.63
CA GLY A 144 -8.55 2.86 13.92
C GLY A 144 -7.04 3.03 14.06
N VAL A 145 -6.57 2.71 15.25
CA VAL A 145 -5.14 2.72 15.59
C VAL A 145 -4.35 1.78 14.68
N VAL A 146 -3.15 2.23 14.30
CA VAL A 146 -2.11 1.44 13.66
C VAL A 146 -0.95 1.24 14.64
N SER A 147 -0.48 0.01 14.78
CA SER A 147 0.66 -0.32 15.64
C SER A 147 1.47 -1.48 15.08
N ASN A 148 2.74 -1.57 15.49
CA ASN A 148 3.70 -2.57 15.03
C ASN A 148 3.78 -2.64 13.50
N PHE A 149 3.93 -1.47 12.88
CA PHE A 149 4.15 -1.34 11.44
C PHE A 149 5.63 -1.48 11.12
N VAL A 150 5.97 -2.35 10.17
CA VAL A 150 7.34 -2.59 9.73
C VAL A 150 7.45 -2.35 8.22
N TYR A 151 8.37 -1.47 7.83
CA TYR A 151 8.73 -1.22 6.44
C TYR A 151 10.23 -1.38 6.26
N THR A 152 10.66 -2.52 5.70
CA THR A 152 12.09 -2.82 5.60
C THR A 152 12.53 -3.47 4.29
N ASN A 153 13.77 -3.17 3.89
CA ASN A 153 14.41 -3.71 2.68
C ASN A 153 13.64 -3.42 1.38
N ASN A 154 12.82 -2.36 1.35
CA ASN A 154 12.05 -2.00 0.16
C ASN A 154 12.85 -1.03 -0.73
N TYR A 155 12.58 -1.11 -2.03
CA TYR A 155 12.81 0.00 -2.95
C TYR A 155 11.48 0.72 -3.18
N ALA A 156 11.46 2.04 -3.00
CA ALA A 156 10.30 2.83 -3.38
C ALA A 156 10.67 4.15 -4.04
N ASN A 157 9.86 4.57 -5.00
CA ASN A 157 10.00 5.85 -5.68
C ASN A 157 8.62 6.47 -5.90
N ASN A 158 8.59 7.77 -6.18
CA ASN A 158 7.37 8.55 -6.39
C ASN A 158 6.54 8.79 -5.11
N GLY A 159 5.32 9.31 -5.29
CA GLY A 159 4.45 9.86 -4.25
C GLY A 159 4.62 11.38 -4.06
N ALA A 160 3.72 12.00 -3.31
CA ALA A 160 3.95 13.33 -2.77
C ALA A 160 5.10 13.29 -1.75
N CYS A 161 4.96 12.38 -0.79
CA CYS A 161 6.06 11.80 -0.02
C CYS A 161 5.94 10.28 -0.16
N THR A 162 7.06 9.56 -0.23
CA THR A 162 7.02 8.11 -0.54
C THR A 162 6.35 7.30 0.57
N VAL A 163 6.65 7.61 1.84
CA VAL A 163 5.95 7.07 3.02
C VAL A 163 5.36 8.24 3.81
N ASN A 164 4.04 8.24 3.97
CA ASN A 164 3.32 9.26 4.71
C ASN A 164 2.58 8.67 5.91
N ILE A 165 2.87 9.17 7.10
CA ILE A 165 2.26 8.70 8.35
C ILE A 165 1.43 9.83 8.98
N ALA A 166 0.11 9.65 8.94
CA ALA A 166 -0.84 10.53 9.60
C ALA A 166 -1.40 9.88 10.88
N GLU A 167 -1.42 10.65 11.97
CA GLU A 167 -1.96 10.20 13.27
C GLU A 167 -3.50 10.31 13.36
N LYS A 168 -4.10 11.24 12.60
CA LYS A 168 -5.52 11.63 12.70
C LYS A 168 -5.95 11.78 14.18
N THR A 169 -7.15 11.30 14.53
CA THR A 169 -7.73 11.32 15.87
C THR A 169 -7.24 10.19 16.78
N TYR A 170 -6.47 9.23 16.23
CA TYR A 170 -6.03 8.03 16.95
C TYR A 170 -4.65 8.20 17.62
N GLY A 171 -3.96 9.31 17.34
CA GLY A 171 -2.68 9.65 17.96
C GLY A 171 -1.50 8.88 17.36
N PRO A 172 -0.33 8.92 18.01
CA PRO A 172 0.91 8.40 17.47
C PRO A 172 0.88 6.88 17.29
N LEU A 173 1.50 6.42 16.19
CA LEU A 173 1.73 5.00 15.99
C LEU A 173 2.73 4.49 17.03
N LYS A 174 2.56 3.23 17.44
CA LYS A 174 3.45 2.55 18.40
C LYS A 174 4.19 1.41 17.71
N GLY A 175 5.49 1.27 17.99
CA GLY A 175 6.30 0.16 17.48
C GLY A 175 6.59 0.25 15.98
N THR A 176 6.69 1.45 15.43
CA THR A 176 6.96 1.69 14.00
C THR A 176 8.44 1.48 13.70
N ILE A 177 8.75 0.64 12.72
CA ILE A 177 10.12 0.36 12.25
C ILE A 177 10.19 0.67 10.76
N ILE A 178 11.14 1.52 10.38
CA ILE A 178 11.44 1.84 8.98
C ILE A 178 12.95 1.74 8.80
N THR A 179 13.43 0.62 8.25
CA THR A 179 14.87 0.37 8.16
C THR A 179 15.31 -0.26 6.84
N ASP A 180 16.55 -0.05 6.45
CA ASP A 180 17.19 -0.77 5.34
C ASP A 180 16.53 -0.51 3.97
N ASN A 181 15.88 0.65 3.78
CA ASN A 181 15.16 0.95 2.54
C ASN A 181 15.99 1.83 1.59
N LYS A 182 15.70 1.71 0.30
CA LYS A 182 16.23 2.54 -0.78
C LYS A 182 15.11 3.38 -1.39
N PHE A 183 15.28 4.69 -1.44
CA PHE A 183 14.29 5.62 -1.95
C PHE A 183 14.76 6.33 -3.22
N GLY A 184 13.92 6.43 -4.23
CA GLY A 184 14.15 7.37 -5.33
C GLY A 184 13.86 8.82 -4.89
N ARG A 185 14.03 9.76 -5.84
CA ARG A 185 13.85 11.21 -5.57
C ARG A 185 12.66 11.81 -6.33
N ASP A 186 11.88 11.01 -7.05
CA ASP A 186 10.80 11.49 -7.92
C ASP A 186 9.52 11.82 -7.12
N THR A 187 9.69 12.42 -5.95
CA THR A 187 8.62 12.84 -5.05
C THR A 187 8.16 14.26 -5.37
N LYS A 188 6.84 14.53 -5.35
CA LYS A 188 6.31 15.89 -5.58
C LYS A 188 6.84 16.90 -4.55
N VAL A 189 6.92 16.47 -3.29
CA VAL A 189 7.61 17.24 -2.25
C VAL A 189 9.07 16.86 -2.29
N ALA A 190 9.93 17.81 -2.68
CA ALA A 190 11.35 17.56 -2.86
C ALA A 190 11.97 16.84 -1.64
N ASN A 191 12.68 15.73 -1.92
CA ASN A 191 13.39 14.91 -0.95
C ASN A 191 12.50 14.46 0.23
N CYS A 192 11.29 14.00 -0.07
CA CYS A 192 10.34 13.52 0.94
C CYS A 192 10.15 12.01 0.88
N ALA A 193 11.18 11.23 1.24
CA ALA A 193 11.03 9.78 1.35
C ALA A 193 10.10 9.37 2.50
N VAL A 194 10.19 10.01 3.67
CA VAL A 194 9.33 9.73 4.82
C VAL A 194 8.87 11.03 5.48
N ILE A 195 7.58 11.14 5.76
CA ILE A 195 6.99 12.24 6.55
C ILE A 195 6.15 11.68 7.71
N ALA A 196 6.35 12.24 8.89
CA ALA A 196 5.60 11.87 10.10
C ALA A 196 5.62 13.01 11.13
N LYS A 197 4.63 13.04 12.02
CA LYS A 197 4.69 13.86 13.23
C LYS A 197 5.75 13.34 14.19
N THR A 198 6.40 14.24 14.93
CA THR A 198 7.46 13.87 15.89
C THR A 198 6.97 13.07 17.09
N THR A 199 5.66 13.05 17.32
CA THR A 199 5.00 12.25 18.36
C THR A 199 4.99 10.75 18.03
N THR A 200 5.05 10.38 16.75
CA THR A 200 5.25 9.00 16.32
C THR A 200 6.75 8.69 16.37
N ILE A 201 7.15 7.87 17.33
CA ILE A 201 8.54 7.43 17.47
C ILE A 201 8.79 6.27 16.50
N ILE A 202 9.77 6.44 15.61
CA ILE A 202 10.13 5.48 14.57
C ILE A 202 11.54 4.97 14.83
N ASP A 203 11.73 3.66 14.89
CA ASP A 203 13.07 3.08 14.74
C ASP A 203 13.49 3.24 13.28
N PHE A 204 14.36 4.22 13.04
CA PHE A 204 14.67 4.75 11.72
C PHE A 204 16.17 4.64 11.44
N GLN A 205 16.57 3.63 10.67
CA GLN A 205 17.99 3.32 10.45
C GLN A 205 18.27 2.83 9.03
N ARG A 206 19.46 3.12 8.51
CA ARG A 206 19.95 2.57 7.22
C ARG A 206 18.98 2.80 6.05
N ASN A 207 18.34 3.97 6.03
CA ASN A 207 17.49 4.41 4.92
C ASN A 207 18.27 5.39 4.04
N TYR A 208 18.35 5.10 2.75
CA TYR A 208 19.17 5.86 1.81
C TYR A 208 18.39 6.22 0.56
N TYR A 209 18.68 7.39 -0.01
CA TYR A 209 18.28 7.70 -1.37
C TYR A 209 19.10 6.87 -2.37
N THR A 210 18.68 6.79 -3.63
CA THR A 210 19.34 6.01 -4.69
C THR A 210 20.81 6.39 -4.90
N ASP A 211 21.17 7.65 -4.67
CA ASP A 211 22.53 8.19 -4.69
C ASP A 211 23.36 7.91 -3.41
N ASN A 212 22.82 7.12 -2.48
CA ASN A 212 23.40 6.76 -1.18
C ASN A 212 23.41 7.88 -0.14
N SER A 213 22.77 9.03 -0.38
CA SER A 213 22.58 10.01 0.68
C SER A 213 21.62 9.47 1.74
N ILE A 214 21.83 9.86 3.00
CA ILE A 214 20.96 9.46 4.11
C ILE A 214 19.58 10.10 3.94
N VAL A 215 18.53 9.33 4.20
CA VAL A 215 17.15 9.85 4.33
C VAL A 215 16.96 10.42 5.73
N THR A 216 16.24 11.53 5.84
CA THR A 216 15.74 12.04 7.12
C THR A 216 14.21 12.03 7.12
N ILE A 217 13.62 11.91 8.30
CA ILE A 217 12.17 12.04 8.46
C ILE A 217 11.81 13.53 8.37
N LYS A 218 10.95 13.88 7.42
CA LYS A 218 10.37 15.23 7.35
C LYS A 218 9.28 15.36 8.41
N LYS A 219 9.21 16.52 9.06
CA LYS A 219 8.15 16.84 10.02
C LYS A 219 6.83 17.05 9.28
N GLY A 220 5.80 16.29 9.65
CA GLY A 220 4.41 16.43 9.19
C GLY A 220 3.47 16.98 10.26
#